data_AF-A0A017HQ18-F1
#
_entry.id   AF-A0A017HQ18-F1
#
_cell.length_a   1.000
_cell.length_b   1.000
_cell.length_c   1.000
_cell.angle_alpha   90.00
_cell.angle_beta   90.00
_cell.angle_gamma   90.00
#
_symmetry.space_group_name_H-M   'P 1'
#
loop_
_entity.id
_entity.type
_entity.pdbx_description
1 polymer ?
#
loop_
_entity_poly.entity_id
_entity_poly.type
_entity_poly.pdbx_seq_one_letter_code
_entity_poly.pdbx_strand_id
1 'polypeptide(L)'
;MNAIEYAAELVLFLRGIGEELAAGPQDPDYDVTHSTLSVGLIQGGSAINIVPNTCQVTFEFRNLAEVDQEGVFRRIEGFALREMLPRMQARHPGALIRFERIYEYPAHAIAAGDPLVTRMKHLVGRNDHSKVAFGTEAGLFLRELGLPTIVCGPGAIAVAHKPDEYVERTQLAACDEFMRKLVTS
;
A
#
# COMPACT_ATOMS: atom_id res chain seq x y z
N MET A 1 14.38 12.68 27.49
CA MET A 1 13.35 11.96 26.71
C MET A 1 14.05 11.31 25.53
N ASN A 2 13.93 10.01 25.35
CA ASN A 2 14.59 9.29 24.25
C ASN A 2 13.60 9.07 23.10
N ALA A 3 13.83 9.72 21.96
CA ALA A 3 12.90 9.63 20.81
C ALA A 3 12.81 8.22 20.20
N ILE A 4 13.87 7.40 20.32
CA ILE A 4 13.86 6.02 19.81
C ILE A 4 12.90 5.15 20.61
N GLU A 5 12.80 5.34 21.94
CA GLU A 5 11.89 4.56 22.78
C GLU A 5 10.42 4.80 22.42
N TYR A 6 10.03 6.07 22.19
CA TYR A 6 8.68 6.39 21.73
C TYR A 6 8.43 5.91 20.30
N ALA A 7 9.42 5.99 19.41
CA ALA A 7 9.30 5.42 18.07
C ALA A 7 9.09 3.89 18.10
N ALA A 8 9.78 3.18 19.00
CA ALA A 8 9.58 1.75 19.19
C ALA A 8 8.16 1.43 19.69
N GLU A 9 7.61 2.25 20.58
CA GLU A 9 6.22 2.13 21.02
C GLU A 9 5.24 2.30 19.85
N LEU A 10 5.45 3.29 18.97
CA LEU A 10 4.66 3.46 17.75
C LEU A 10 4.78 2.24 16.83
N VAL A 11 5.99 1.70 16.62
CA VAL A 11 6.22 0.50 15.80
C VAL A 11 5.44 -0.70 16.33
N LEU A 12 5.40 -0.90 17.65
CA LEU A 12 4.63 -1.99 18.25
C LEU A 12 3.12 -1.80 18.07
N PHE A 13 2.63 -0.56 18.19
CA PHE A 13 1.23 -0.25 17.92
C PHE A 13 0.86 -0.51 16.45
N LEU A 14 1.71 -0.07 15.52
CA LEU A 14 1.58 -0.34 14.09
C LEU A 14 1.56 -1.85 13.80
N ARG A 15 2.44 -2.63 14.44
CA ARG A 15 2.43 -4.10 14.30
C ARG A 15 1.11 -4.70 14.78
N GLY A 16 0.56 -4.23 15.90
CA GLY A 16 -0.74 -4.69 16.41
C GLY A 16 -1.88 -4.43 15.41
N ILE A 17 -1.91 -3.25 14.78
CA ILE A 17 -2.85 -2.97 13.69
C ILE A 17 -2.65 -3.94 12.53
N GLY A 18 -1.40 -4.22 12.14
CA GLY A 18 -1.09 -5.20 11.10
C GLY A 18 -1.65 -6.60 11.42
N GLU A 19 -1.53 -7.05 12.67
CA GLU A 19 -2.09 -8.32 13.14
C GLU A 19 -3.63 -8.34 13.06
N GLU A 20 -4.30 -7.25 13.44
CA GLU A 20 -5.76 -7.12 13.30
C GLU A 20 -6.22 -7.15 11.83
N LEU A 21 -5.49 -6.45 10.94
CA LEU A 21 -5.79 -6.42 9.52
C LEU A 21 -5.63 -7.81 8.88
N ALA A 22 -4.65 -8.60 9.32
CA ALA A 22 -4.46 -9.97 8.88
C ALA A 22 -5.59 -10.92 9.30
N ALA A 23 -6.25 -10.64 10.43
CA ALA A 23 -7.45 -11.34 10.87
C ALA A 23 -8.75 -10.79 10.26
N GLY A 24 -8.67 -9.68 9.51
CA GLY A 24 -9.79 -8.98 8.90
C GLY A 24 -10.26 -9.59 7.56
N PRO A 25 -10.90 -8.78 6.70
CA PRO A 25 -11.36 -9.21 5.39
C PRO A 25 -10.27 -9.91 4.58
N GLN A 26 -10.68 -10.97 3.86
CA GLN A 26 -9.80 -11.76 3.00
C GLN A 26 -10.31 -11.71 1.56
N ASP A 27 -9.38 -11.62 0.62
CA ASP A 27 -9.63 -11.64 -0.82
C ASP A 27 -8.62 -12.56 -1.51
N PRO A 28 -9.04 -13.77 -1.95
CA PRO A 28 -8.15 -14.77 -2.53
C PRO A 28 -7.65 -14.40 -3.94
N ASP A 29 -8.16 -13.34 -4.56
CA ASP A 29 -7.68 -12.91 -5.88
C ASP A 29 -6.32 -12.16 -5.79
N TYR A 30 -5.88 -11.79 -4.58
CA TYR A 30 -4.56 -11.21 -4.29
C TYR A 30 -3.55 -12.28 -3.82
N ASP A 31 -2.27 -12.10 -4.16
CA ASP A 31 -1.18 -12.93 -3.63
C ASP A 31 -1.03 -12.81 -2.10
N VAL A 32 -1.27 -11.61 -1.57
CA VAL A 32 -1.44 -11.35 -0.13
C VAL A 32 -2.90 -11.04 0.10
N THR A 33 -3.61 -11.99 0.69
CA THR A 33 -5.08 -12.02 0.71
C THR A 33 -5.73 -11.01 1.64
N HIS A 34 -4.97 -10.15 2.33
CA HIS A 34 -5.47 -9.25 3.34
C HIS A 34 -4.75 -7.90 3.29
N SER A 35 -5.31 -6.92 4.00
CA SER A 35 -4.67 -5.61 4.15
C SER A 35 -3.42 -5.72 5.02
N THR A 36 -2.32 -5.07 4.65
CA THR A 36 -1.06 -5.15 5.39
C THR A 36 -0.62 -3.78 5.86
N LEU A 37 -0.03 -3.73 7.05
CA LEU A 37 0.65 -2.55 7.57
C LEU A 37 2.05 -2.97 7.99
N SER A 38 3.07 -2.31 7.44
CA SER A 38 4.47 -2.69 7.65
C SER A 38 5.36 -1.47 7.87
N VAL A 39 6.29 -1.57 8.81
CA VAL A 39 7.32 -0.55 9.02
C VAL A 39 8.51 -0.89 8.12
N GLY A 40 8.82 0.00 7.18
CA GLY A 40 9.90 -0.19 6.22
C GLY A 40 11.23 0.43 6.65
N LEU A 41 11.20 1.55 7.38
CA LEU A 41 12.40 2.27 7.81
C LEU A 41 12.20 2.88 9.20
N ILE A 42 13.23 2.76 10.04
CA ILE A 42 13.33 3.47 11.31
C ILE A 42 14.73 4.06 11.46
N GLN A 43 14.81 5.34 11.78
CA GLN A 43 16.08 6.07 11.90
C GLN A 43 16.05 7.03 13.07
N GLY A 44 16.99 6.90 14.01
CA GLY A 44 17.09 7.79 15.15
C GLY A 44 18.44 7.69 15.86
N GLY A 45 18.82 8.75 16.55
CA GLY A 45 20.10 8.85 17.26
C GLY A 45 21.28 9.22 16.35
N SER A 46 22.38 9.63 16.97
CA SER A 46 23.62 10.02 16.29
C SER A 46 24.87 9.42 16.93
N ALA A 47 24.84 9.13 18.23
CA ALA A 47 25.90 8.45 18.97
C ALA A 47 25.34 7.74 20.21
N ILE A 48 26.00 6.68 20.68
CA ILE A 48 25.55 5.86 21.82
C ILE A 48 25.50 6.62 23.15
N ASN A 49 26.34 7.64 23.31
CA ASN A 49 26.44 8.48 24.49
C ASN A 49 25.63 9.78 24.40
N ILE A 50 24.78 9.93 23.37
CA ILE A 50 23.89 11.07 23.19
C ILE A 50 22.45 10.55 23.23
N VAL A 51 21.63 11.08 24.13
CA VAL A 51 20.20 10.75 24.17
C VAL A 51 19.53 11.26 22.87
N PRO A 52 18.95 10.37 22.04
CA PRO A 52 18.31 10.77 20.79
C PRO A 52 17.14 11.72 21.01
N ASN A 53 17.17 12.88 20.35
CA ASN A 53 16.10 13.88 20.39
C ASN A 53 15.11 13.75 19.22
N THR A 54 15.47 13.00 18.18
CA THR A 54 14.61 12.74 17.00
C THR A 54 14.67 11.26 16.59
N CYS A 55 13.56 10.75 16.09
CA CYS A 55 13.45 9.46 15.43
C CYS A 55 12.36 9.54 14.37
N GLN A 56 12.60 8.96 13.19
CA GLN A 56 11.66 8.89 12.09
C GLN A 56 11.27 7.43 11.85
N VAL A 57 9.97 7.18 11.70
CA VAL A 57 9.41 5.88 11.34
C VAL A 57 8.66 6.04 10.02
N THR A 58 9.05 5.26 9.01
CA THR A 58 8.35 5.19 7.73
C THR A 58 7.65 3.84 7.65
N PHE A 59 6.35 3.87 7.39
CA PHE A 59 5.52 2.69 7.28
C PHE A 59 4.67 2.76 6.02
N GLU A 60 4.32 1.58 5.51
CA GLU A 60 3.42 1.40 4.39
C GLU A 60 2.13 0.75 4.88
N PHE A 61 1.01 1.14 4.28
CA PHE A 61 -0.27 0.49 4.45
C PHE A 61 -0.87 0.17 3.09
N ARG A 62 -1.15 -1.12 2.86
CA ARG A 62 -1.81 -1.63 1.65
C ARG A 62 -3.17 -2.18 2.06
N ASN A 63 -4.25 -1.64 1.50
CA ASN A 63 -5.60 -2.01 1.91
C ASN A 63 -6.39 -2.68 0.80
N LEU A 64 -7.22 -3.65 1.21
CA LEU A 64 -8.35 -4.09 0.43
C LEU A 64 -9.40 -2.97 0.35
N ALA A 65 -10.23 -3.01 -0.68
CA ALA A 65 -11.24 -1.97 -0.93
C ALA A 65 -12.28 -1.86 0.21
N GLU A 66 -12.51 -2.96 0.94
CA GLU A 66 -13.44 -3.05 2.06
C GLU A 66 -12.90 -2.39 3.34
N VAL A 67 -11.60 -2.11 3.42
CA VAL A 67 -10.97 -1.54 4.63
C VAL A 67 -10.93 -0.01 4.54
N ASP A 68 -11.50 0.65 5.56
CA ASP A 68 -11.44 2.11 5.74
C ASP A 68 -10.02 2.56 6.08
N GLN A 69 -9.28 2.93 5.02
CA GLN A 69 -7.91 3.42 5.12
C GLN A 69 -7.77 4.65 6.01
N GLU A 70 -8.69 5.61 5.89
CA GLU A 70 -8.65 6.83 6.69
C GLU A 70 -8.98 6.53 8.15
N GLY A 71 -9.88 5.56 8.41
CA GLY A 71 -10.15 5.02 9.73
C GLY A 71 -8.90 4.43 10.40
N VAL A 72 -8.13 3.61 9.68
CA VAL A 72 -6.86 3.07 10.18
C VAL A 72 -5.86 4.18 10.48
N PHE A 73 -5.71 5.15 9.57
CA PHE A 73 -4.79 6.27 9.79
C PHE A 73 -5.19 7.12 11.01
N ARG A 74 -6.49 7.42 11.19
CA ARG A 74 -7.01 8.12 12.38
C ARG A 74 -6.72 7.38 13.68
N ARG A 75 -6.70 6.04 13.69
CA ARG A 75 -6.31 5.25 14.88
C ARG A 75 -4.83 5.45 15.22
N ILE A 76 -3.96 5.44 14.20
CA ILE A 76 -2.51 5.66 14.35
C ILE A 76 -2.23 7.07 14.86
N GLU A 77 -2.82 8.07 14.21
CA GLU A 77 -2.69 9.47 14.62
C GLU A 77 -3.28 9.70 16.02
N GLY A 78 -4.42 9.08 16.33
CA GLY A 78 -5.04 9.11 17.65
C GLY A 78 -4.11 8.60 18.74
N PHE A 79 -3.51 7.42 18.57
CA PHE A 79 -2.54 6.86 19.50
C PHE A 79 -1.33 7.79 19.70
N ALA A 80 -0.75 8.26 18.59
CA ALA A 80 0.42 9.12 18.64
C ALA A 80 0.13 10.48 19.30
N LEU A 81 -0.92 11.19 18.87
CA LEU A 81 -1.19 12.55 19.32
C LEU A 81 -1.95 12.64 20.64
N ARG A 82 -2.79 11.65 20.96
CA ARG A 82 -3.65 11.70 22.16
C ARG A 82 -3.10 10.86 23.31
N GLU A 83 -2.24 9.88 23.06
CA GLU A 83 -1.68 9.02 24.11
C GLU A 83 -0.16 9.18 24.27
N MET A 84 0.61 9.15 23.19
CA MET A 84 2.07 9.29 23.27
C MET A 84 2.51 10.74 23.51
N LEU A 85 2.02 11.69 22.71
CA LEU A 85 2.45 13.08 22.75
C LEU A 85 2.25 13.74 24.14
N PRO A 86 1.14 13.54 24.87
CA PRO A 86 1.01 14.09 26.22
C PRO A 86 2.08 13.54 27.20
N ARG A 87 2.42 12.25 27.11
CA ARG A 87 3.49 11.63 27.92
C ARG A 87 4.87 12.18 27.55
N MET A 88 5.10 12.48 26.27
CA MET A 88 6.32 13.15 25.80
C MET A 88 6.41 14.57 26.34
N GLN A 89 5.33 15.35 26.21
CA GLN A 89 5.25 16.76 26.63
C GLN A 89 5.37 16.94 28.15
N ALA A 90 4.86 15.99 28.94
CA ALA A 90 5.05 15.97 30.39
C ALA A 90 6.54 15.89 30.79
N ARG A 91 7.40 15.29 29.95
CA ARG A 91 8.85 15.20 30.17
C ARG A 91 9.63 16.31 29.46
N HIS A 92 9.13 16.79 28.33
CA HIS A 92 9.75 17.83 27.53
C HIS A 92 8.66 18.67 26.83
N PRO A 93 8.31 19.86 27.36
CA PRO A 93 7.18 20.66 26.86
C PRO A 93 7.20 20.97 25.36
N GLY A 94 8.39 21.07 24.75
CA GLY A 94 8.55 21.30 23.31
C GLY A 94 8.50 20.03 22.43
N ALA A 95 8.12 18.88 22.98
CA ALA A 95 8.00 17.64 22.21
C ALA A 95 6.87 17.73 21.17
N LEU A 96 7.11 17.13 20.00
CA LEU A 96 6.20 17.14 18.85
C LEU A 96 6.22 15.78 18.16
N ILE A 97 5.09 15.43 17.56
CA ILE A 97 4.97 14.34 16.57
C ILE A 97 4.40 14.96 15.31
N ARG A 98 4.93 14.58 14.15
CA ARG A 98 4.46 15.04 12.84
C ARG A 98 4.22 13.83 11.94
N PHE A 99 3.14 13.90 11.17
CA PHE A 99 2.85 12.95 10.11
C PHE A 99 3.05 13.65 8.76
N GLU A 100 3.65 12.93 7.83
CA GLU A 100 3.81 13.34 6.45
C GLU A 100 3.33 12.18 5.57
N ARG A 101 2.41 12.47 4.63
CA ARG A 101 1.95 11.49 3.65
C ARG A 101 2.86 11.55 2.44
N ILE A 102 3.65 10.49 2.22
CA ILE A 102 4.63 10.43 1.12
C ILE A 102 3.92 10.19 -0.22
N TYR A 103 3.03 9.20 -0.28
CA TYR A 103 2.20 8.88 -1.44
C TYR A 103 0.91 8.17 -1.00
N GLU A 104 -0.11 8.18 -1.86
CA GLU A 104 -1.38 7.51 -1.65
C GLU A 104 -1.85 6.88 -2.96
N TYR A 105 -2.14 5.58 -2.91
CA TYR A 105 -2.77 4.84 -4.00
C TYR A 105 -4.11 4.31 -3.49
N PRO A 106 -5.25 4.89 -3.89
CA PRO A 106 -6.55 4.42 -3.42
C PRO A 106 -6.76 2.96 -3.82
N ALA A 107 -7.47 2.20 -3.00
CA ALA A 107 -7.84 0.84 -3.38
C ALA A 107 -8.74 0.86 -4.62
N HIS A 108 -8.56 -0.14 -5.48
CA HIS A 108 -9.36 -0.34 -6.67
C HIS A 108 -10.00 -1.72 -6.64
N ALA A 109 -11.32 -1.79 -6.81
CA ALA A 109 -12.03 -3.04 -6.98
C ALA A 109 -13.17 -2.86 -7.98
N ILE A 110 -13.30 -3.83 -8.88
CA ILE A 110 -14.42 -3.99 -9.80
C ILE A 110 -14.87 -5.44 -9.74
N ALA A 111 -16.16 -5.69 -9.95
CA ALA A 111 -16.71 -7.03 -9.86
C ALA A 111 -16.13 -7.93 -10.96
N ALA A 112 -15.84 -9.20 -10.64
CA ALA A 112 -15.34 -10.17 -11.62
C ALA A 112 -16.29 -10.38 -12.83
N GLY A 113 -17.59 -10.14 -12.62
CA GLY A 113 -18.63 -10.20 -13.65
C GLY A 113 -18.90 -8.88 -14.37
N ASP A 114 -18.12 -7.83 -14.10
CA ASP A 114 -18.26 -6.54 -14.78
C ASP A 114 -18.08 -6.72 -16.31
N PRO A 115 -18.88 -6.04 -17.16
CA PRO A 115 -18.73 -6.10 -18.60
C PRO A 115 -17.31 -5.75 -19.10
N LEU A 116 -16.62 -4.82 -18.42
CA LEU A 116 -15.24 -4.44 -18.73
C LEU A 116 -14.28 -5.61 -18.47
N VAL A 117 -14.40 -6.29 -17.33
CA VAL A 117 -13.59 -7.47 -16.99
C VAL A 117 -13.82 -8.58 -18.02
N THR A 118 -15.09 -8.84 -18.35
CA THR A 118 -15.48 -9.87 -19.31
C THR A 118 -14.90 -9.57 -20.70
N ARG A 119 -15.01 -8.32 -21.17
CA ARG A 119 -14.43 -7.88 -22.45
C ARG A 119 -12.92 -8.06 -22.47
N MET A 120 -12.23 -7.68 -21.40
CA MET A 120 -10.78 -7.79 -21.31
C MET A 120 -10.30 -9.24 -21.30
N LYS A 121 -11.00 -10.13 -20.59
CA LYS A 121 -10.76 -11.59 -20.63
C LYS A 121 -10.81 -12.14 -22.06
N HIS A 122 -11.83 -11.75 -22.82
CA HIS A 122 -11.95 -12.14 -24.23
C HIS A 122 -10.80 -11.60 -25.10
N LEU A 123 -10.42 -10.33 -24.94
CA LEU A 123 -9.35 -9.71 -25.73
C LEU A 123 -7.96 -10.32 -25.44
N VAL A 124 -7.69 -10.62 -24.18
CA VAL A 124 -6.44 -11.24 -23.72
C VAL A 124 -6.44 -12.76 -24.00
N GLY A 125 -7.60 -13.37 -24.25
CA GLY A 125 -7.73 -14.81 -24.52
C GLY A 125 -7.57 -15.66 -23.27
N ARG A 126 -7.99 -15.13 -22.11
CA ARG A 126 -7.85 -15.76 -20.79
C ARG A 126 -9.16 -15.64 -20.02
N ASN A 127 -9.55 -16.69 -19.30
CA ASN A 127 -10.76 -16.68 -18.46
C ASN A 127 -10.46 -16.43 -16.97
N ASP A 128 -9.20 -16.56 -16.57
CA ASP A 128 -8.73 -16.22 -15.24
C ASP A 128 -8.48 -14.71 -15.09
N HIS A 129 -8.28 -14.29 -13.84
CA HIS A 129 -7.92 -12.93 -13.46
C HIS A 129 -7.29 -12.99 -12.07
N SER A 130 -6.61 -11.91 -11.70
CA SER A 130 -6.09 -11.69 -10.36
C SER A 130 -6.17 -10.21 -10.03
N LYS A 131 -5.91 -9.89 -8.76
CA LYS A 131 -5.74 -8.53 -8.28
C LYS A 131 -4.29 -8.32 -7.88
N VAL A 132 -3.80 -7.10 -8.08
CA VAL A 132 -2.40 -6.76 -7.84
C VAL A 132 -2.24 -6.09 -6.48
N ALA A 133 -1.33 -6.59 -5.65
CA ALA A 133 -1.08 -6.04 -4.31
C ALA A 133 -0.19 -4.77 -4.32
N PHE A 134 0.13 -4.22 -5.50
CA PHE A 134 0.95 -3.02 -5.68
C PHE A 134 0.14 -1.80 -6.13
N GLY A 135 0.63 -0.61 -5.76
CA GLY A 135 0.00 0.65 -6.11
C GLY A 135 0.00 0.87 -7.62
N THR A 136 -1.14 1.32 -8.15
CA THR A 136 -1.33 1.79 -9.53
C THR A 136 -2.27 2.98 -9.52
N GLU A 137 -2.40 3.68 -10.63
CA GLU A 137 -3.32 4.81 -10.80
C GLU A 137 -4.80 4.38 -10.94
N ALA A 138 -5.09 3.08 -11.06
CA ALA A 138 -6.45 2.57 -11.27
C ALA A 138 -7.44 2.99 -10.16
N GLY A 139 -6.98 3.01 -8.91
CA GLY A 139 -7.79 3.49 -7.78
C GLY A 139 -8.08 4.98 -7.84
N LEU A 140 -7.11 5.77 -8.33
CA LEU A 140 -7.29 7.21 -8.52
C LEU A 140 -8.30 7.50 -9.64
N PHE A 141 -8.22 6.80 -10.77
CA PHE A 141 -9.20 6.96 -11.86
C PHE A 141 -10.62 6.58 -11.42
N LEU A 142 -10.76 5.53 -10.63
CA LEU A 142 -12.06 5.18 -10.07
C LEU A 142 -12.57 6.24 -9.10
N ARG A 143 -11.74 6.71 -8.16
CA ARG A 143 -12.16 7.67 -7.13
C ARG A 143 -12.47 9.06 -7.69
N GLU A 144 -11.60 9.59 -8.54
CA GLU A 144 -11.69 10.99 -9.01
C GLU A 144 -12.57 11.13 -10.25
N LEU A 145 -12.61 10.09 -11.12
CA LEU A 145 -13.28 10.16 -12.41
C LEU A 145 -14.45 9.18 -12.54
N GLY A 146 -14.65 8.28 -11.57
CA GLY A 146 -15.66 7.22 -11.66
C GLY A 146 -15.36 6.18 -12.74
N LEU A 147 -14.10 6.04 -13.15
CA LEU A 147 -13.70 5.18 -14.27
C LEU A 147 -13.19 3.82 -13.77
N PRO A 148 -13.94 2.71 -14.00
CA PRO A 148 -13.41 1.37 -13.76
C PRO A 148 -12.21 1.12 -14.69
N THR A 149 -11.14 0.55 -14.14
CA THR A 149 -9.83 0.47 -14.82
C THR A 149 -9.25 -0.93 -14.69
N ILE A 150 -8.77 -1.49 -15.80
CA ILE A 150 -8.11 -2.79 -15.82
C ILE A 150 -6.61 -2.56 -15.95
N VAL A 151 -5.83 -3.08 -15.00
CA VAL A 151 -4.37 -3.13 -15.11
C VAL A 151 -4.01 -4.36 -15.96
N CYS A 152 -3.48 -4.13 -17.15
CA CYS A 152 -3.10 -5.20 -18.07
C CYS A 152 -1.87 -4.77 -18.88
N GLY A 153 -0.83 -5.61 -18.91
CA GLY A 153 0.39 -5.33 -19.63
C GLY A 153 1.34 -6.54 -19.65
N PRO A 154 2.41 -6.48 -20.46
CA PRO A 154 3.43 -7.51 -20.52
C PRO A 154 4.36 -7.46 -19.30
N GLY A 155 5.11 -8.54 -19.08
CA GLY A 155 6.02 -8.67 -17.95
C GLY A 155 5.40 -9.39 -16.76
N ALA A 156 6.26 -9.88 -15.86
CA ALA A 156 5.85 -10.54 -14.64
C ALA A 156 6.28 -9.70 -13.44
N ILE A 157 5.37 -9.47 -12.50
CA ILE A 157 5.70 -8.75 -11.27
C ILE A 157 6.83 -9.42 -10.49
N ALA A 158 6.96 -10.75 -10.62
CA ALA A 158 8.01 -11.53 -9.99
C ALA A 158 9.43 -11.11 -10.39
N VAL A 159 9.62 -10.37 -11.49
CA VAL A 159 10.93 -9.84 -11.93
C VAL A 159 11.03 -8.31 -11.86
N ALA A 160 9.96 -7.61 -11.47
CA ALA A 160 9.96 -6.16 -11.33
C ALA A 160 10.79 -5.70 -10.13
N HIS A 161 11.39 -4.51 -10.22
CA HIS A 161 12.25 -3.89 -9.20
C HIS A 161 13.47 -4.75 -8.79
N LYS A 162 13.93 -5.61 -9.70
CA LYS A 162 15.15 -6.41 -9.54
C LYS A 162 16.26 -5.86 -10.44
N PRO A 163 17.56 -6.05 -10.08
CA PRO A 163 18.67 -5.54 -10.90
C PRO A 163 18.65 -6.00 -12.36
N ASP A 164 18.09 -7.18 -12.61
CA ASP A 164 17.95 -7.83 -13.91
C ASP A 164 16.49 -7.82 -14.42
N GLU A 165 15.73 -6.77 -14.11
CA GLU A 165 14.36 -6.60 -14.61
C GLU A 165 14.28 -6.69 -16.14
N TYR A 166 13.36 -7.52 -16.64
CA TYR A 166 13.19 -7.77 -18.07
C TYR A 166 11.73 -8.03 -18.44
N VAL A 167 11.45 -7.91 -19.74
CA VAL A 167 10.21 -8.37 -20.37
C VAL A 167 10.57 -9.20 -21.58
N GLU A 168 9.94 -10.37 -21.73
CA GLU A 168 10.20 -11.25 -22.87
C GLU A 168 9.70 -10.62 -24.18
N ARG A 169 10.47 -10.77 -25.27
CA ARG A 169 10.06 -10.25 -26.59
C ARG A 169 8.72 -10.83 -27.05
N THR A 170 8.43 -12.08 -26.68
CA THR A 170 7.15 -12.73 -26.96
C THR A 170 5.98 -12.09 -26.22
N GLN A 171 6.20 -11.59 -24.99
CA GLN A 171 5.17 -10.86 -24.24
C GLN A 171 4.90 -9.49 -24.88
N LEU A 172 5.93 -8.81 -25.38
CA LEU A 172 5.75 -7.56 -26.13
C LEU A 172 4.93 -7.80 -27.41
N ALA A 173 5.24 -8.85 -28.18
CA ALA A 173 4.48 -9.20 -29.37
C ALA A 173 3.00 -9.52 -29.06
N ALA A 174 2.73 -10.22 -27.95
CA ALA A 174 1.38 -10.48 -27.48
C ALA A 174 0.65 -9.19 -27.06
N CYS A 175 1.36 -8.25 -26.43
CA CYS A 175 0.82 -6.94 -26.09
C CYS A 175 0.46 -6.13 -27.35
N ASP A 176 1.29 -6.15 -28.39
CA ASP A 176 1.00 -5.50 -29.67
C ASP A 176 -0.26 -6.09 -30.32
N GLU A 177 -0.41 -7.41 -30.32
CA GLU A 177 -1.60 -8.08 -30.83
C GLU A 177 -2.85 -7.70 -30.02
N PHE A 178 -2.74 -7.69 -28.69
CA PHE A 178 -3.80 -7.25 -27.79
C PHE A 178 -4.23 -5.81 -28.08
N MET A 179 -3.28 -4.88 -28.22
CA MET A 179 -3.57 -3.47 -28.51
C MET A 179 -4.26 -3.31 -29.86
N ARG A 180 -3.87 -4.08 -30.89
CA ARG A 180 -4.56 -4.11 -32.18
C ARG A 180 -6.00 -4.58 -32.04
N LYS A 181 -6.23 -5.69 -31.33
CA LYS A 181 -7.59 -6.20 -31.07
C LYS A 181 -8.44 -5.17 -30.34
N LEU A 182 -7.87 -4.51 -29.32
CA LEU A 182 -8.57 -3.51 -28.50
C LEU A 182 -9.10 -2.36 -29.36
N VAL A 183 -8.28 -1.77 -30.24
CA VAL A 183 -8.71 -0.62 -31.07
C VAL A 183 -9.65 -1.00 -32.21
N THR A 184 -9.73 -2.27 -32.59
CA THR A 184 -10.62 -2.76 -33.66
C THR A 184 -11.88 -3.47 -33.15
N SER A 185 -12.05 -3.57 -31.83
CA SER A 185 -13.15 -4.31 -31.18
C SER A 185 -14.32 -3.43 -30.76
#